data_AF-A0A8H6RYQ0-F1
#
_entry.id   AF-A0A8H6RYQ0-F1
#
_cell.length_a   1.000
_cell.length_b   1.000
_cell.length_c   1.000
_cell.angle_alpha   90.00
_cell.angle_beta   90.00
_cell.angle_gamma   90.00
#
_symmetry.space_group_name_H-M   'P 1'
#
loop_
_entity.id
_entity.type
_entity.pdbx_description
1 polymer ?
#
loop_
_entity_poly.entity_id
_entity_poly.type
_entity_poly.pdbx_seq_one_letter_code
_entity_poly.pdbx_strand_id
1 'polypeptide(L)'
;MKARVWRPATNDVNEGALGSYVVWAHDNPTGALHTHNALKMCQRNSTEKFAATFFNAEDYHFVIAAARRLESEGLEKKRRQEQREYDARMLDKKEAANAKKLAKADAIRSRLDSIPLIKSINDIRVPWMTRERLDDQLEKLRRLWNPDKKKSQRITIPCKSHIPKLADKQKALEDAFSAHLALLADEVGDESIDGLFGDGLDSETDTEVLDVDYWDEEDAEME
;
A
#
# COMPACT_ATOMS: atom_id res chain seq x y z
N MET A 1 -0.95 -44.99 22.29
CA MET A 1 -0.78 -43.92 23.30
C MET A 1 0.07 -42.81 22.67
N LYS A 2 -0.48 -41.60 22.45
CA LYS A 2 0.31 -40.45 21.98
C LYS A 2 1.11 -39.90 23.16
N ALA A 3 2.44 -39.91 23.06
CA ALA A 3 3.30 -39.27 24.04
C ALA A 3 3.01 -37.76 24.06
N ARG A 4 2.69 -37.19 25.22
CA ARG A 4 2.62 -35.73 25.39
C ARG A 4 4.03 -35.19 25.23
N VAL A 5 4.27 -34.48 24.13
CA VAL A 5 5.46 -33.67 23.97
C VAL A 5 5.30 -32.47 24.90
N TRP A 6 6.01 -32.49 26.03
CA TRP A 6 6.10 -31.32 26.89
C TRP A 6 6.78 -30.20 26.10
N ARG A 7 6.07 -29.08 25.93
CA ARG A 7 6.65 -27.83 25.45
C ARG A 7 6.54 -26.80 26.58
N PRO A 8 7.56 -25.94 26.79
CA PRO A 8 7.44 -24.82 27.71
C PRO A 8 6.30 -23.90 27.29
N ALA A 9 5.66 -23.27 28.27
CA ALA A 9 4.51 -22.39 28.05
C ALA A 9 4.87 -21.12 27.28
N THR A 10 6.12 -20.68 27.38
CA THR A 10 6.64 -19.52 26.65
C THR A 10 7.56 -19.94 25.53
N ASN A 11 7.39 -19.23 24.43
CA ASN A 11 8.09 -19.44 23.18
C ASN A 11 9.39 -18.61 23.12
N ASP A 12 9.82 -18.04 24.25
CA ASP A 12 10.90 -17.06 24.39
C ASP A 12 12.18 -17.42 23.63
N VAL A 13 12.52 -18.71 23.60
CA VAL A 13 13.74 -19.19 22.93
C VAL A 13 13.67 -19.04 21.41
N ASN A 14 12.52 -19.31 20.80
CA ASN A 14 12.41 -19.13 19.35
C ASN A 14 12.11 -17.66 18.98
N GLU A 15 11.49 -16.89 19.87
CA GLU A 15 11.29 -15.46 19.70
C GLU A 15 12.63 -14.74 19.73
N GLY A 16 13.50 -15.09 20.68
CA GLY A 16 14.87 -14.60 20.73
C GLY A 16 15.71 -15.02 19.51
N ALA A 17 15.54 -16.26 19.04
CA ALA A 17 16.23 -16.72 17.83
C ALA A 17 15.77 -15.95 16.59
N LEU A 18 14.45 -15.77 16.42
CA LEU A 18 13.87 -15.02 15.33
C LEU A 18 14.27 -13.54 15.37
N GLY A 19 14.18 -12.90 16.54
CA GLY A 19 14.64 -11.52 16.73
C GLY A 19 16.11 -11.36 16.39
N SER A 20 16.97 -12.32 16.79
CA SER A 20 18.39 -12.30 16.44
C SER A 20 18.65 -12.47 14.94
N TYR A 21 17.80 -13.24 14.25
CA TYR A 21 17.85 -13.38 12.80
C TYR A 21 17.41 -12.10 12.10
N VAL A 22 16.32 -11.47 12.55
CA VAL A 22 15.80 -10.22 11.97
C VAL A 22 16.85 -9.12 12.04
N VAL A 23 17.48 -8.92 13.21
CA VAL A 23 18.57 -7.93 13.36
C VAL A 23 19.74 -8.26 12.43
N TRP A 24 20.16 -9.53 12.39
CA TRP A 24 21.26 -9.93 11.50
C TRP A 24 20.93 -9.72 10.03
N ALA A 25 19.71 -10.04 9.59
CA ALA A 25 19.27 -9.91 8.21
C ALA A 25 19.16 -8.45 7.77
N HIS A 26 18.78 -7.56 8.70
CA HIS A 26 18.80 -6.12 8.48
C HIS A 26 20.22 -5.62 8.20
N ASP A 27 21.20 -6.04 9.01
CA ASP A 27 22.59 -5.62 8.84
C ASP A 27 23.30 -6.35 7.68
N ASN A 28 22.76 -7.49 7.25
CA ASN A 28 23.31 -8.34 6.19
C ASN A 28 22.24 -8.62 5.12
N PRO A 29 21.84 -7.61 4.31
CA PRO A 29 20.74 -7.73 3.37
C PRO A 29 21.01 -8.77 2.26
N THR A 30 22.28 -9.00 1.93
CA THR A 30 22.71 -10.04 0.98
C THR A 30 22.97 -11.39 1.64
N GLY A 31 22.87 -11.45 2.97
CA GLY A 31 23.09 -12.63 3.77
C GLY A 31 21.96 -13.64 3.61
N ALA A 32 22.31 -14.90 3.43
CA ALA A 32 21.32 -15.97 3.31
C ALA A 32 21.08 -16.64 4.67
N LEU A 33 19.87 -17.16 4.90
CA LEU A 33 19.50 -17.83 6.15
C LEU A 33 20.47 -18.96 6.54
N HIS A 34 21.00 -19.71 5.56
CA HIS A 34 21.97 -20.76 5.82
C HIS A 34 23.28 -20.22 6.42
N THR A 35 23.73 -19.03 6.02
CA THR A 35 24.93 -18.38 6.60
C THR A 35 24.68 -17.96 8.04
N HIS A 36 23.51 -17.39 8.35
CA HIS A 36 23.13 -17.09 9.72
C HIS A 36 23.11 -18.34 10.59
N ASN A 37 22.46 -19.41 10.12
CA ASN A 37 22.40 -20.68 10.84
C ASN A 37 23.78 -21.29 11.06
N ALA A 38 24.66 -21.24 10.06
CA ALA A 38 26.04 -21.70 10.18
C ALA A 38 26.82 -20.90 11.23
N LEU A 39 26.69 -19.57 11.24
CA LEU A 39 27.33 -18.70 12.23
C LEU A 39 26.82 -19.00 13.65
N LYS A 40 25.50 -19.12 13.84
CA LYS A 40 24.90 -19.45 15.14
C LYS A 40 25.34 -20.82 15.63
N MET A 41 25.42 -21.82 14.74
CA MET A 41 25.93 -23.15 15.10
C MET A 41 27.42 -23.12 15.44
N CYS A 42 28.24 -22.38 14.69
CA CYS A 42 29.66 -22.21 14.96
C CYS A 42 29.89 -21.60 16.36
N GLN A 43 29.14 -20.55 16.69
CA GLN A 43 29.19 -19.89 18.00
C GLN A 43 28.73 -20.83 19.12
N ARG A 44 27.57 -21.49 18.94
CA ARG A 44 27.00 -22.38 19.96
C ARG A 44 27.88 -23.59 20.24
N ASN A 45 28.49 -24.16 19.21
CA ASN A 45 29.34 -25.33 19.33
C ASN A 45 30.80 -24.97 19.63
N SER A 46 31.14 -23.68 19.76
CA SER A 46 32.52 -23.20 19.91
C SER A 46 33.46 -23.76 18.84
N THR A 47 32.96 -23.95 17.61
CA THR A 47 33.70 -24.59 16.51
C THR A 47 34.95 -23.79 16.14
N GLU A 48 34.89 -22.46 16.26
CA GLU A 48 36.04 -21.58 16.05
C GLU A 48 37.16 -21.85 17.08
N LYS A 49 36.82 -22.00 18.36
CA LYS A 49 37.80 -22.33 19.41
C LYS A 49 38.40 -23.73 19.18
N PHE A 50 37.57 -24.67 18.76
CA PHE A 50 38.04 -26.02 18.42
C PHE A 50 39.04 -25.98 17.27
N ALA A 51 38.70 -25.31 16.17
CA ALA A 51 39.59 -25.16 15.03
C ALA A 51 40.90 -24.44 15.43
N ALA A 52 40.82 -23.34 16.18
CA ALA A 52 42.01 -22.62 16.65
C ALA A 52 42.93 -23.46 17.55
N THR A 53 42.38 -24.39 18.32
CA THR A 53 43.16 -25.21 19.27
C THR A 53 43.75 -26.46 18.63
N PHE A 54 43.02 -27.08 17.71
CA PHE A 54 43.33 -28.43 17.22
C PHE A 54 43.73 -28.49 15.75
N PHE A 55 43.41 -27.49 14.93
CA PHE A 55 43.77 -27.54 13.51
C PHE A 55 45.23 -27.18 13.31
N ASN A 56 45.89 -27.98 12.48
CA ASN A 56 47.16 -27.63 11.87
C ASN A 56 46.91 -26.99 10.48
N ALA A 57 47.99 -26.60 9.79
CA ALA A 57 47.90 -25.98 8.48
C ALA A 57 47.21 -26.87 7.42
N GLU A 58 47.43 -28.18 7.45
CA GLU A 58 46.83 -29.14 6.51
C GLU A 58 45.31 -29.24 6.71
N ASP A 59 44.84 -29.23 7.96
CA ASP A 59 43.41 -29.24 8.28
C ASP A 59 42.71 -27.98 7.75
N TYR A 60 43.36 -26.80 7.91
CA TYR A 60 42.84 -25.56 7.33
C TYR A 60 42.78 -25.63 5.80
N HIS A 61 43.81 -26.16 5.14
CA HIS A 61 43.81 -26.34 3.69
C HIS A 61 42.70 -27.28 3.24
N PHE A 62 42.47 -28.38 3.96
CA PHE A 62 41.39 -29.33 3.67
C PHE A 62 40.01 -28.68 3.79
N VAL A 63 39.73 -27.96 4.88
CA VAL A 63 38.42 -27.31 5.10
C VAL A 63 38.17 -26.21 4.07
N ILE A 64 39.19 -25.41 3.73
CA ILE A 64 39.07 -24.39 2.68
C ILE A 64 38.79 -25.03 1.32
N ALA A 65 39.46 -26.13 0.99
CA ALA A 65 39.21 -26.86 -0.26
C ALA A 65 37.80 -27.46 -0.30
N ALA A 66 37.33 -28.02 0.81
CA ALA A 66 35.96 -28.54 0.92
C ALA A 66 34.91 -27.43 0.78
N ALA A 67 35.13 -26.27 1.40
CA ALA A 67 34.25 -25.11 1.28
C ALA A 67 34.16 -24.61 -0.18
N ARG A 68 35.30 -24.50 -0.88
CA ARG A 68 35.33 -24.14 -2.30
C ARG A 68 34.60 -25.14 -3.19
N ARG A 69 34.72 -26.43 -2.89
CA ARG A 69 33.99 -27.48 -3.62
C ARG A 69 32.47 -27.33 -3.42
N LEU A 70 32.01 -27.11 -2.20
CA LEU A 70 30.59 -26.86 -1.92
C LEU A 70 30.09 -25.58 -2.61
N GLU A 71 30.90 -24.52 -2.61
CA GLU A 71 30.55 -23.28 -3.32
C GLU A 71 30.46 -23.49 -4.83
N SER A 72 31.32 -24.35 -5.39
CA SER A 72 31.29 -24.71 -6.82
C SER A 72 30.00 -25.44 -7.24
N GLU A 73 29.25 -26.02 -6.30
CA GLU A 73 27.92 -26.61 -6.55
C GLU A 73 26.87 -25.54 -6.87
N GLY A 74 27.17 -24.25 -6.62
CA GLY A 74 26.36 -23.13 -7.09
C GLY A 74 24.98 -23.02 -6.43
N LEU A 75 24.78 -23.65 -5.27
CA LEU A 75 23.50 -23.64 -4.55
C LEU A 75 23.00 -22.22 -4.28
N GLU A 76 23.89 -21.31 -3.86
CA GLU A 76 23.53 -19.92 -3.60
C GLU A 76 23.21 -19.16 -4.91
N LYS A 77 23.88 -19.49 -6.02
CA LYS A 77 23.55 -18.93 -7.34
C LYS A 77 22.15 -19.37 -7.77
N LYS A 78 21.80 -20.64 -7.54
CA LYS A 78 20.46 -21.18 -7.81
C LYS A 78 19.40 -20.49 -6.95
N ARG A 79 19.63 -20.35 -5.64
CA ARG A 79 18.73 -19.65 -4.73
C ARG A 79 18.47 -18.21 -5.16
N ARG A 80 19.52 -17.47 -5.54
CA ARG A 80 19.38 -16.09 -6.04
C ARG A 80 18.62 -16.02 -7.35
N GLN A 81 18.79 -17.01 -8.22
CA GLN A 81 18.01 -17.10 -9.46
C GLN A 81 16.53 -17.30 -9.18
N GLU A 82 16.18 -18.25 -8.30
CA GLU A 82 14.80 -18.51 -7.87
C GLU A 82 14.16 -17.27 -7.24
N GLN A 83 14.91 -16.55 -6.40
CA GLN A 83 14.44 -15.30 -5.79
C GLN A 83 14.15 -14.22 -6.84
N ARG A 84 15.05 -14.01 -7.81
CA ARG A 84 14.83 -13.07 -8.91
C ARG A 84 13.61 -13.43 -9.77
N GLU A 85 13.42 -14.70 -10.06
CA GLU A 85 12.26 -15.17 -10.83
C GLU A 85 10.95 -14.95 -10.07
N TYR A 86 10.96 -15.19 -8.76
CA TYR A 86 9.82 -14.91 -7.90
C TYR A 86 9.51 -13.40 -7.86
N ASP A 87 10.52 -12.56 -7.62
CA ASP A 87 10.36 -11.12 -7.54
C ASP A 87 9.83 -10.54 -8.85
N ALA A 88 10.34 -11.00 -10.00
CA ALA A 88 9.83 -10.63 -11.31
C ALA A 88 8.33 -10.97 -11.47
N ARG A 89 7.92 -12.19 -11.10
CA ARG A 89 6.50 -12.58 -11.15
C ARG A 89 5.63 -11.72 -10.24
N MET A 90 6.16 -11.31 -9.08
CA MET A 90 5.43 -10.45 -8.15
C MET A 90 5.30 -9.03 -8.68
N LEU A 91 6.33 -8.50 -9.35
CA LEU A 91 6.26 -7.22 -10.05
C LEU A 91 5.20 -7.25 -11.15
N ASP A 92 5.20 -8.27 -12.01
CA ASP A 92 4.20 -8.42 -13.09
C ASP A 92 2.77 -8.44 -12.53
N LYS A 93 2.55 -9.16 -11.42
CA LYS A 93 1.25 -9.19 -10.73
C LYS A 93 0.86 -7.82 -10.19
N LYS A 94 1.79 -7.09 -9.57
CA LYS A 94 1.57 -5.74 -9.04
C LYS A 94 1.25 -4.76 -10.16
N GLU A 95 2.00 -4.79 -11.26
CA GLU A 95 1.76 -3.95 -12.43
C GLU A 95 0.39 -4.23 -13.05
N ALA A 96 0.02 -5.50 -13.24
CA ALA A 96 -1.29 -5.87 -13.76
C ALA A 96 -2.43 -5.42 -12.81
N ALA A 97 -2.24 -5.54 -11.49
CA ALA A 97 -3.21 -5.06 -10.52
C ALA A 97 -3.32 -3.52 -10.55
N ASN A 98 -2.20 -2.81 -10.67
CA ASN A 98 -2.16 -1.36 -10.73
C ASN A 98 -2.82 -0.85 -12.02
N ALA A 99 -2.51 -1.45 -13.17
CA ALA A 99 -3.15 -1.13 -14.45
C ALA A 99 -4.67 -1.31 -14.39
N LYS A 100 -5.17 -2.38 -13.74
CA LYS A 100 -6.62 -2.58 -13.52
C LYS A 100 -7.21 -1.50 -12.61
N LYS A 101 -6.50 -1.07 -11.57
CA LYS A 101 -6.94 0.01 -10.67
C LYS A 101 -7.01 1.34 -11.41
N LEU A 102 -5.96 1.68 -12.17
CA LEU A 102 -5.89 2.90 -12.97
C LEU A 102 -7.02 2.93 -14.02
N ALA A 103 -7.18 1.86 -14.80
CA ALA A 103 -8.24 1.77 -15.80
C ALA A 103 -9.66 1.93 -15.18
N LYS A 104 -9.90 1.38 -13.99
CA LYS A 104 -11.16 1.59 -13.26
C LYS A 104 -11.32 3.05 -12.82
N ALA A 105 -10.26 3.66 -12.30
CA ALA A 105 -10.28 5.05 -11.87
C ALA A 105 -10.55 6.00 -13.05
N ASP A 106 -9.92 5.75 -14.21
CA ASP A 106 -10.08 6.51 -15.45
C ASP A 106 -11.47 6.33 -16.05
N ALA A 107 -12.02 5.12 -16.04
CA ALA A 107 -13.39 4.85 -16.48
C ALA A 107 -14.41 5.59 -15.59
N ILE A 108 -14.21 5.58 -14.27
CA ILE A 108 -15.05 6.33 -13.34
C ILE A 108 -14.91 7.84 -13.58
N ARG A 109 -13.69 8.34 -13.76
CA ARG A 109 -13.43 9.75 -14.06
C ARG A 109 -14.13 10.19 -15.34
N SER A 110 -13.94 9.46 -16.44
CA SER A 110 -14.57 9.74 -17.72
C SER A 110 -16.10 9.71 -17.63
N ARG A 111 -16.66 8.74 -16.90
CA ARG A 111 -18.11 8.68 -16.63
C ARG A 111 -18.58 9.93 -15.89
N LEU A 112 -17.90 10.33 -14.80
CA LEU A 112 -18.29 11.50 -14.01
C LEU A 112 -18.12 12.82 -14.78
N ASP A 113 -17.08 12.94 -15.61
CA ASP A 113 -16.85 14.13 -16.43
C ASP A 113 -17.97 14.32 -17.45
N SER A 114 -18.45 13.23 -18.06
CA SER A 114 -19.55 13.26 -19.04
C SER A 114 -20.92 13.69 -18.47
N ILE A 115 -21.11 13.56 -17.15
CA ILE A 115 -22.40 13.85 -16.52
C ILE A 115 -22.49 15.36 -16.24
N PRO A 116 -23.48 16.09 -16.78
CA PRO A 116 -23.64 17.51 -16.46
C PRO A 116 -23.92 17.70 -14.96
N LEU A 117 -23.25 18.67 -14.34
CA LEU A 117 -23.48 19.02 -12.94
C LEU A 117 -24.83 19.71 -12.80
N ILE A 118 -25.61 19.32 -11.79
CA ILE A 118 -26.85 20.01 -11.44
C ILE A 118 -26.55 21.45 -10.99
N LYS A 119 -27.34 22.42 -11.46
CA LYS A 119 -27.13 23.85 -11.18
C LYS A 119 -28.14 24.44 -10.20
N SER A 120 -29.25 23.74 -9.93
CA SER A 120 -30.31 24.24 -9.05
C SER A 120 -30.81 23.17 -8.08
N ILE A 121 -31.17 23.61 -6.87
CA ILE A 121 -31.80 22.77 -5.84
C ILE A 121 -33.10 22.14 -6.35
N ASN A 122 -33.84 22.83 -7.23
CA ASN A 122 -35.09 22.32 -7.79
C ASN A 122 -34.89 21.09 -8.69
N ASP A 123 -33.71 20.94 -9.29
CA ASP A 123 -33.38 19.80 -10.16
C ASP A 123 -33.03 18.52 -9.36
N ILE A 124 -32.95 18.60 -8.02
CA ILE A 124 -32.65 17.44 -7.15
C ILE A 124 -33.91 16.61 -6.87
N ARG A 125 -35.08 17.26 -6.81
CA ARG A 125 -36.38 16.63 -6.45
C ARG A 125 -37.18 16.11 -7.64
N VAL A 126 -36.61 16.18 -8.84
CA VAL A 126 -37.29 15.79 -10.07
C VAL A 126 -37.43 14.26 -10.19
N PRO A 127 -38.53 13.73 -10.77
CA PRO A 127 -38.80 12.29 -10.80
C PRO A 127 -37.76 11.42 -11.54
N TRP A 128 -37.04 12.02 -12.49
CA TRP A 128 -35.99 11.41 -13.29
C TRP A 128 -34.62 11.39 -12.58
N MET A 129 -34.56 11.85 -11.33
CA MET A 129 -33.38 11.82 -10.48
C MET A 129 -33.29 10.51 -9.71
N THR A 130 -32.79 9.48 -10.37
CA THR A 130 -32.60 8.15 -9.79
C THR A 130 -31.47 8.12 -8.74
N ARG A 131 -31.47 7.08 -7.90
CA ARG A 131 -30.43 6.83 -6.88
C ARG A 131 -29.01 6.85 -7.47
N GLU A 132 -28.82 6.26 -8.64
CA GLU A 132 -27.52 6.21 -9.32
C GLU A 132 -27.05 7.58 -9.79
N ARG A 133 -27.97 8.40 -10.32
CA ARG A 133 -27.67 9.78 -10.72
C ARG A 133 -27.30 10.66 -9.53
N LEU A 134 -27.97 10.48 -8.39
CA LEU A 134 -27.63 11.19 -7.14
C LEU A 134 -26.24 10.79 -6.63
N ASP A 135 -25.89 9.50 -6.75
CA ASP A 135 -24.56 9.01 -6.39
C ASP A 135 -23.45 9.58 -7.27
N ASP A 136 -23.70 9.66 -8.59
CA ASP A 136 -22.74 10.24 -9.53
C ASP A 136 -22.57 11.76 -9.29
N GLN A 137 -23.64 12.48 -8.92
CA GLN A 137 -23.54 13.91 -8.55
C GLN A 137 -22.78 14.12 -7.24
N LEU A 138 -23.04 13.31 -6.20
CA LEU A 138 -22.33 13.38 -4.92
C LEU A 138 -20.83 13.12 -5.11
N GLU A 139 -20.48 12.12 -5.91
CA GLU A 139 -19.07 11.80 -6.22
C GLU A 139 -18.40 12.91 -7.03
N LYS A 140 -19.10 13.49 -8.01
CA LYS A 140 -18.59 14.61 -8.81
C LYS A 140 -18.35 15.85 -7.95
N LEU A 141 -19.31 16.24 -7.10
CA LEU A 141 -19.17 17.38 -6.18
C LEU A 141 -18.04 17.16 -5.17
N ARG A 142 -17.90 15.95 -4.64
CA ARG A 142 -16.81 15.61 -3.74
C ARG A 142 -15.44 15.80 -4.38
N ARG A 143 -15.28 15.46 -5.67
CA ARG A 143 -14.01 15.67 -6.40
C ARG A 143 -13.73 17.14 -6.70
N LEU A 144 -14.76 17.92 -7.03
CA LEU A 144 -14.61 19.34 -7.38
C LEU A 144 -14.38 20.22 -6.15
N TRP A 145 -15.14 20.01 -5.08
CA TRP A 145 -15.11 20.88 -3.90
C TRP A 145 -14.15 20.40 -2.81
N ASN A 146 -13.70 19.14 -2.87
CA ASN A 146 -12.67 18.57 -1.99
C ASN A 146 -11.57 17.85 -2.78
N PRO A 147 -10.77 18.57 -3.59
CA PRO A 147 -9.69 17.98 -4.37
C PRO A 147 -8.60 17.38 -3.47
N ASP A 148 -8.29 18.04 -2.35
CA ASP A 148 -7.29 17.61 -1.37
C ASP A 148 -7.95 16.96 -0.15
N LYS A 149 -7.84 15.63 -0.01
CA LYS A 149 -8.30 14.92 1.20
C LYS A 149 -7.56 15.32 2.49
N LYS A 150 -6.38 15.97 2.35
CA LYS A 150 -5.49 16.37 3.46
C LYS A 150 -5.73 17.81 3.94
N LYS A 151 -6.42 18.66 3.18
CA LYS A 151 -6.80 20.02 3.61
C LYS A 151 -8.18 19.98 4.23
N SER A 152 -8.44 20.90 5.16
CA SER A 152 -9.77 21.09 5.75
C SER A 152 -10.80 21.22 4.63
N GLN A 153 -11.78 20.31 4.63
CA GLN A 153 -12.84 20.28 3.62
C GLN A 153 -13.58 21.61 3.67
N ARG A 154 -13.64 22.34 2.55
CA ARG A 154 -14.42 23.58 2.46
C ARG A 154 -15.91 23.28 2.66
N ILE A 155 -16.36 22.11 2.19
CA ILE A 155 -17.73 21.61 2.33
C ILE A 155 -17.68 20.10 2.63
N THR A 156 -18.26 19.67 3.74
CA THR A 156 -18.33 18.24 4.11
C THR A 156 -19.34 17.50 3.24
N ILE A 157 -18.88 16.64 2.33
CA ILE A 157 -19.75 15.80 1.48
C ILE A 157 -19.58 14.32 1.87
N PRO A 158 -20.62 13.67 2.44
CA PRO A 158 -20.58 12.26 2.82
C PRO A 158 -20.28 11.31 1.64
N CYS A 159 -19.66 10.16 1.93
CA CYS A 159 -19.48 9.09 0.94
C CYS A 159 -20.83 8.50 0.53
N LYS A 160 -21.02 8.17 -0.75
CA LYS A 160 -22.23 7.48 -1.24
C LYS A 160 -22.55 6.16 -0.53
N SER A 161 -21.52 5.46 -0.04
CA SER A 161 -21.66 4.22 0.74
C SER A 161 -22.23 4.43 2.14
N HIS A 162 -22.03 5.61 2.75
CA HIS A 162 -22.49 5.92 4.10
C HIS A 162 -23.96 6.37 4.14
N ILE A 163 -24.54 6.75 2.99
CA ILE A 163 -25.92 7.21 2.89
C ILE A 163 -26.68 6.30 1.92
N PRO A 164 -27.25 5.16 2.38
CA PRO A 164 -27.88 4.21 1.47
C PRO A 164 -29.24 4.68 0.94
N LYS A 165 -30.00 5.46 1.73
CA LYS A 165 -31.38 5.87 1.43
C LYS A 165 -31.44 7.05 0.46
N LEU A 166 -32.43 7.05 -0.43
CA LEU A 166 -32.62 8.08 -1.46
C LEU A 166 -32.86 9.47 -0.85
N ALA A 167 -33.75 9.59 0.14
CA ALA A 167 -34.10 10.85 0.78
C ALA A 167 -32.89 11.51 1.46
N ASP A 168 -32.04 10.71 2.10
CA ASP A 168 -30.84 11.19 2.77
C ASP A 168 -29.78 11.68 1.76
N LYS A 169 -29.71 11.06 0.56
CA LYS A 169 -28.85 11.55 -0.55
C LYS A 169 -29.33 12.88 -1.12
N GLN A 170 -30.65 13.04 -1.27
CA GLN A 170 -31.24 14.31 -1.71
C GLN A 170 -30.94 15.42 -0.70
N LYS A 171 -31.14 15.13 0.60
CA LYS A 171 -30.82 16.06 1.67
C LYS A 171 -29.33 16.43 1.69
N ALA A 172 -28.43 15.45 1.57
CA ALA A 172 -26.99 15.70 1.54
C ALA A 172 -26.57 16.60 0.36
N LEU A 173 -27.21 16.48 -0.80
CA LEU A 173 -26.97 17.39 -1.92
C LEU A 173 -27.54 18.79 -1.63
N GLU A 174 -28.75 18.91 -1.08
CA GLU A 174 -29.34 20.19 -0.69
C GLU A 174 -28.47 20.94 0.34
N ASP A 175 -27.98 20.22 1.35
CA ASP A 175 -27.09 20.73 2.38
C ASP A 175 -25.73 21.18 1.76
N ALA A 176 -25.18 20.40 0.82
CA ALA A 176 -23.94 20.75 0.13
C ALA A 176 -24.10 21.99 -0.79
N PHE A 177 -25.20 22.08 -1.55
CA PHE A 177 -25.49 23.23 -2.40
C PHE A 177 -25.76 24.50 -1.59
N SER A 178 -26.51 24.40 -0.49
CA SER A 178 -26.76 25.56 0.39
C SER A 178 -25.47 26.07 1.04
N ALA A 179 -24.59 25.17 1.48
CA ALA A 179 -23.26 25.55 1.98
C ALA A 179 -22.40 26.23 0.90
N HIS A 180 -22.43 25.73 -0.34
CA HIS A 180 -21.69 26.36 -1.44
C HIS A 180 -22.23 27.75 -1.80
N LEU A 181 -23.56 27.92 -1.83
CA LEU A 181 -24.18 29.22 -2.08
C LEU A 181 -23.89 30.22 -0.97
N ALA A 182 -23.84 29.77 0.30
CA ALA A 182 -23.44 30.61 1.43
C ALA A 182 -21.98 31.08 1.29
N LEU A 183 -21.06 30.19 0.93
CA LEU A 183 -19.66 30.55 0.67
C LEU A 183 -19.53 31.56 -0.49
N LEU A 184 -20.26 31.36 -1.59
CA LEU A 184 -20.26 32.31 -2.70
C LEU A 184 -20.85 33.67 -2.31
N ALA A 185 -21.86 33.69 -1.44
CA ALA A 185 -22.45 34.94 -0.94
C ALA A 185 -21.47 35.70 -0.01
N ASP A 186 -20.70 34.98 0.81
CA ASP A 186 -19.64 35.57 1.64
C ASP A 186 -18.46 36.09 0.79
N GLU A 187 -18.10 35.39 -0.30
CA GLU A 187 -17.05 35.82 -1.24
C GLU A 187 -17.48 37.05 -2.07
N VAL A 188 -18.73 37.13 -2.51
CA VAL A 188 -19.28 38.27 -3.28
C VAL A 188 -19.53 39.51 -2.39
N GLY A 189 -19.52 39.35 -1.07
CA GLY A 189 -19.65 40.46 -0.11
C GLY A 189 -18.40 41.35 0.01
N ASP A 190 -17.25 40.96 -0.56
CA ASP A 190 -15.96 41.60 -0.29
C ASP A 190 -15.12 41.97 -1.55
N GLU A 191 -15.72 42.00 -2.75
CA GLU A 191 -15.01 42.51 -3.93
C GLU A 191 -15.49 43.91 -4.36
N SER A 192 -14.81 44.92 -3.81
CA SER A 192 -14.41 46.06 -4.63
C SER A 192 -13.62 45.52 -5.83
N ILE A 193 -14.22 45.68 -7.00
CA ILE A 193 -13.68 45.38 -8.33
C ILE A 193 -12.31 46.03 -8.50
N ASP A 194 -11.25 45.23 -8.63
CA ASP A 194 -10.18 45.53 -9.58
C ASP A 194 -9.27 44.30 -9.85
N GLY A 195 -9.49 43.69 -11.02
CA GLY A 195 -8.43 43.04 -11.80
C GLY A 195 -8.10 41.59 -11.50
N LEU A 196 -8.83 40.62 -12.08
CA LEU A 196 -8.29 39.25 -12.20
C LEU A 196 -8.88 38.40 -13.35
N PHE A 197 -9.25 39.02 -14.48
CA PHE A 197 -9.21 38.33 -15.77
C PHE A 197 -7.79 38.46 -16.36
N GLY A 198 -6.86 37.76 -15.74
CA GLY A 198 -5.49 37.56 -16.21
C GLY A 198 -5.35 36.17 -16.82
N ASP A 199 -5.24 36.16 -18.14
CA ASP A 199 -4.81 35.08 -19.02
C ASP A 199 -3.62 34.27 -18.45
N GLY A 200 -3.63 32.94 -18.62
CA GLY A 200 -2.59 32.09 -18.04
C GLY A 200 -2.87 30.60 -18.10
N LEU A 201 -2.98 30.08 -19.32
CA LEU A 201 -2.67 28.70 -19.68
C LEU A 201 -1.35 28.29 -19.02
N ASP A 202 -1.28 27.18 -18.29
CA ASP A 202 -0.09 26.32 -18.28
C ASP A 202 -0.43 24.91 -17.78
N SER A 203 -0.07 23.96 -18.64
CA SER A 203 -0.12 22.53 -18.48
C SER A 203 1.06 22.06 -17.63
N GLU A 204 0.78 21.32 -16.56
CA GLU A 204 1.64 20.24 -16.05
C GLU A 204 0.93 19.62 -14.84
N THR A 205 0.28 18.47 -15.01
CA THR A 205 -0.13 17.65 -13.86
C THR A 205 0.86 16.52 -13.72
N ASP A 206 1.78 16.70 -12.77
CA ASP A 206 2.66 15.68 -12.25
C ASP A 206 1.87 14.44 -11.83
N THR A 207 2.31 13.29 -12.34
CA THR A 207 1.70 12.00 -12.03
C THR A 207 2.36 11.45 -10.78
N GLU A 208 2.01 11.99 -9.61
CA GLU A 208 2.48 11.44 -8.34
C GLU A 208 1.76 10.12 -8.05
N VAL A 209 2.54 9.03 -8.15
CA VAL A 209 2.18 7.68 -7.73
C VAL A 209 1.99 7.70 -6.21
N LEU A 210 0.73 7.61 -5.76
CA LEU A 210 0.40 7.46 -4.35
C LEU A 210 0.90 6.10 -3.84
N ASP A 211 1.99 6.12 -3.08
CA ASP A 211 2.34 5.05 -2.14
C ASP A 211 1.21 4.92 -1.11
N VAL A 212 0.43 3.85 -1.25
CA VAL A 212 -0.55 3.44 -0.26
C VAL A 212 0.02 2.21 0.44
N ASP A 213 0.38 2.41 1.71
CA ASP A 213 0.86 1.40 2.64
C ASP A 213 -0.07 0.17 2.62
N TYR A 214 0.51 -0.95 2.20
CA TYR A 214 -0.15 -2.24 2.05
C TYR A 214 0.01 -3.05 3.34
N TRP A 215 -0.97 -2.93 4.22
CA TRP A 215 -1.27 -3.94 5.24
C TRP A 215 -2.76 -4.24 5.16
N ASP A 216 -3.13 -5.15 4.26
CA ASP A 216 -4.43 -5.83 4.29
C ASP A 216 -4.16 -7.34 4.16
N GLU A 217 -4.06 -7.95 5.34
CA GLU A 217 -4.61 -9.24 5.75
C GLU A 217 -4.87 -10.25 4.60
N GLU A 218 -3.88 -11.11 4.35
CA GLU A 218 -4.13 -12.46 3.87
C GLU A 218 -4.81 -13.24 5.00
N ASP A 219 -6.14 -13.23 5.04
CA ASP A 219 -6.90 -14.27 5.71
C ASP A 219 -8.20 -14.53 4.95
N ALA A 220 -8.32 -15.78 4.49
CA ALA A 220 -9.53 -16.53 4.12
C ALA A 220 -9.54 -17.14 2.70
N GLU A 221 -8.54 -17.97 2.38
CA GLU A 221 -8.79 -19.19 1.58
C GLU A 221 -7.97 -20.36 2.14
N MET A 222 -8.40 -20.89 3.28
CA MET A 222 -8.22 -22.29 3.63
C MET A 222 -9.49 -22.77 4.35
N GLU A 223 -10.43 -23.33 3.58
CA GLU A 223 -11.10 -24.63 3.80
C GLU A 223 -12.23 -24.85 2.78
#